data_AF-A0A8B9IFA6-F1
#
_entry.id   AF-A0A8B9IFA6-F1
#
_cell.length_a   1.000
_cell.length_b   1.000
_cell.length_c   1.000
_cell.angle_alpha   90.00
_cell.angle_beta   90.00
_cell.angle_gamma   90.00
#
_symmetry.space_group_name_H-M   'P 1'
#
loop_
_entity.id
_entity.type
_entity.pdbx_description
1 polymer ?
#
loop_
_entity_poly.entity_id
_entity_poly.type
_entity_poly.pdbx_seq_one_letter_code
_entity_poly.pdbx_strand_id
1 'polypeptide(L)'
;MVLVARMLFGAALAGAFLSLYVARLEQCDPPHRLEVTMVAGFFWIAGELLLPGLAVLCRDWRVLQGAVTMILALLAACWWCPALLLESPRWLLATQQLERARKTLQALAESSGRGADDQGSLVAELEMLAEGSPQPRYHAVCEIFSTRVIWKNSVILGFTAFIGSGIRHCFTRNLAPHLPRFSSYLALVGAEAVACLFLCLTAERFGRRAVLLLCTVLTGISSLLLLALTQYLLDLIVLTLSVVGITASHAVTMLSIFFASEVLPTVVR
;
A
#
# COMPACT_ATOMS: atom_id res chain seq x y z
N MET A 1 0.60 29.74 7.47
CA MET A 1 -0.72 29.20 7.08
C MET A 1 -0.62 28.06 6.05
N VAL A 2 0.06 28.24 4.91
CA VAL A 2 0.17 27.18 3.87
C VAL A 2 0.86 25.90 4.39
N LEU A 3 1.91 26.01 5.21
CA LEU A 3 2.61 24.85 5.77
C LEU A 3 1.70 23.98 6.66
N VAL A 4 0.95 24.62 7.56
CA VAL A 4 0.00 23.92 8.46
C VAL A 4 -1.10 23.24 7.65
N ALA A 5 -1.66 23.92 6.64
CA ALA A 5 -2.66 23.32 5.75
C ALA A 5 -2.09 22.11 4.98
N ARG A 6 -0.84 22.16 4.54
CA ARG A 6 -0.16 21.04 3.86
C ARG A 6 0.12 19.88 4.81
N MET A 7 0.49 20.14 6.07
CA MET A 7 0.63 19.08 7.08
C MET A 7 -0.69 18.40 7.38
N LEU A 8 -1.76 19.16 7.60
CA LEU A 8 -3.10 18.61 7.85
C LEU A 8 -3.60 17.80 6.66
N PHE A 9 -3.43 18.33 5.45
CA PHE A 9 -3.79 17.62 4.22
C PHE A 9 -2.99 16.33 4.05
N GLY A 10 -1.68 16.34 4.32
CA GLY A 10 -0.84 15.15 4.28
C GLY A 10 -1.26 14.11 5.32
N ALA A 11 -1.58 14.52 6.55
CA ALA A 11 -2.05 13.62 7.60
C ALA A 11 -3.41 12.99 7.23
N ALA A 12 -4.34 13.78 6.70
CA ALA A 12 -5.63 13.28 6.23
C ALA A 12 -5.47 12.28 5.07
N LEU A 13 -4.61 12.59 4.10
CA LEU A 13 -4.36 11.72 2.95
C LEU A 13 -3.66 10.41 3.36
N ALA A 14 -2.71 10.46 4.30
CA ALA A 14 -2.07 9.27 4.86
C ALA A 14 -3.09 8.39 5.60
N GLY A 15 -3.98 8.98 6.40
CA GLY A 15 -5.06 8.27 7.08
C GLY A 15 -6.04 7.61 6.09
N ALA A 16 -6.45 8.34 5.05
CA ALA A 16 -7.33 7.82 4.00
C ALA A 16 -6.69 6.69 3.19
N PHE A 17 -5.38 6.81 2.89
CA PHE A 17 -4.64 5.75 2.21
C PHE A 17 -4.56 4.48 3.05
N LEU A 18 -4.26 4.62 4.35
CA LEU A 18 -4.21 3.50 5.28
C LEU A 18 -5.58 2.83 5.43
N SER A 19 -6.65 3.60 5.63
CA SER A 19 -8.00 3.04 5.77
C SER A 19 -8.45 2.28 4.53
N LEU A 20 -8.20 2.83 3.33
CA LEU A 20 -8.45 2.13 2.07
C LEU A 20 -7.67 0.83 1.95
N TYR A 21 -6.40 0.88 2.35
CA TYR A 21 -5.51 -0.27 2.26
C TYR A 21 -6.01 -1.41 3.16
N VAL A 22 -6.39 -1.09 4.41
CA VAL A 22 -6.98 -2.07 5.35
C VAL A 22 -8.32 -2.59 4.84
N ALA A 23 -9.22 -1.71 4.39
CA ALA A 23 -10.53 -2.10 3.88
C ALA A 23 -10.43 -3.11 2.71
N ARG A 24 -9.50 -2.87 1.77
CA ARG A 24 -9.21 -3.80 0.67
C ARG A 24 -8.75 -5.17 1.17
N LEU A 25 -7.81 -5.22 2.11
CA LEU A 25 -7.30 -6.48 2.66
C LEU A 25 -8.35 -7.26 3.46
N GLU A 26 -9.29 -6.57 4.08
CA GLU A 26 -10.37 -7.18 4.86
C GLU A 26 -11.48 -7.75 3.99
N GLN A 27 -11.82 -7.08 2.89
CA GLN A 27 -12.81 -7.53 1.92
C GLN A 27 -12.33 -8.73 1.10
N CYS A 28 -11.02 -8.89 0.91
CA CYS A 28 -10.45 -9.97 0.10
C CYS A 28 -10.15 -11.24 0.90
N ASP A 29 -10.27 -12.37 0.20
CA ASP A 29 -9.81 -13.67 0.69
C ASP A 29 -8.28 -13.73 0.78
N PRO A 30 -7.72 -14.46 1.76
CA PRO A 30 -6.27 -14.56 1.96
C PRO A 30 -5.41 -14.83 0.72
N PRO A 31 -5.78 -15.73 -0.23
CA PRO A 31 -4.97 -15.98 -1.42
C PRO A 31 -4.89 -14.78 -2.37
N HIS A 32 -5.99 -14.02 -2.55
CA HIS A 32 -6.08 -12.93 -3.54
C HIS A 32 -5.59 -11.56 -3.00
N ARG A 33 -5.20 -11.48 -1.72
CA ARG A 33 -4.76 -10.20 -1.10
C ARG A 33 -3.60 -9.54 -1.81
N LEU A 34 -2.66 -10.36 -2.30
CA LEU A 34 -1.48 -9.86 -3.01
C LEU A 34 -1.91 -9.22 -4.35
N GLU A 35 -2.68 -9.96 -5.16
CA GLU A 35 -3.16 -9.48 -6.47
C GLU A 35 -3.94 -8.17 -6.34
N VAL A 36 -4.88 -8.09 -5.39
CA VAL A 36 -5.67 -6.87 -5.18
C VAL A 36 -4.81 -5.69 -4.72
N THR A 37 -3.79 -5.95 -3.91
CA THR A 37 -2.82 -4.91 -3.52
C THR A 37 -2.00 -4.43 -4.71
N MET A 38 -1.59 -5.34 -5.60
CA MET A 38 -0.83 -5.00 -6.79
C MET A 38 -1.66 -4.22 -7.82
N VAL A 39 -2.91 -4.63 -8.05
CA VAL A 39 -3.86 -3.89 -8.90
C VAL A 39 -3.99 -2.44 -8.43
N ALA A 40 -4.13 -2.24 -7.12
CA ALA A 40 -4.19 -0.89 -6.58
C ALA A 40 -2.85 -0.12 -6.71
N GLY A 41 -1.71 -0.82 -6.67
CA GLY A 41 -0.41 -0.25 -7.00
C GLY A 41 -0.34 0.26 -8.44
N PHE A 42 -0.86 -0.49 -9.41
CA PHE A 42 -0.95 -0.03 -10.80
C PHE A 42 -1.84 1.21 -10.96
N PHE A 43 -2.96 1.28 -10.24
CA PHE A 43 -3.79 2.50 -10.22
C PHE A 43 -3.04 3.70 -9.63
N TRP A 44 -2.22 3.49 -8.59
CA TRP A 44 -1.37 4.54 -8.02
C TRP A 44 -0.37 5.07 -9.06
N ILE A 45 0.37 4.17 -9.70
CA ILE A 45 1.35 4.50 -10.75
C ILE A 45 0.67 5.23 -11.92
N ALA A 46 -0.52 4.79 -12.34
CA ALA A 46 -1.28 5.48 -13.38
C ALA A 46 -1.65 6.92 -12.98
N GLY A 47 -2.02 7.13 -11.71
CA GLY A 47 -2.26 8.46 -11.16
C GLY A 47 -1.02 9.35 -11.16
N GLU A 48 0.14 8.80 -10.78
CA GLU A 48 1.42 9.51 -10.84
C GLU A 48 1.80 9.87 -12.28
N LEU A 49 1.58 8.97 -13.23
CA LEU A 49 1.86 9.23 -14.64
C LEU A 49 0.93 10.30 -15.25
N LEU A 50 -0.31 10.39 -14.77
CA LEU A 50 -1.28 11.39 -15.20
C LEU A 50 -0.95 12.80 -14.67
N LEU A 51 -0.38 12.89 -13.46
CA LEU A 51 -0.06 14.14 -12.78
C LEU A 51 0.78 15.14 -13.61
N PRO A 52 1.89 14.76 -14.27
CA PRO A 52 2.65 15.69 -15.12
C PRO A 52 1.83 16.16 -16.34
N GLY A 53 0.95 15.32 -16.88
CA GLY A 53 0.04 15.71 -17.96
C GLY A 53 -0.91 16.82 -17.53
N LEU A 54 -1.51 16.67 -16.34
CA LEU A 54 -2.34 17.70 -15.72
C LEU A 54 -1.54 18.97 -15.40
N ALA A 55 -0.28 18.83 -14.97
CA ALA A 55 0.58 19.98 -14.67
C ALA A 55 0.88 20.81 -15.93
N VAL A 56 1.13 20.17 -17.07
CA VAL A 56 1.32 20.86 -18.36
C VAL A 56 0.04 21.56 -18.82
N LEU A 57 -1.13 20.94 -18.60
CA LEU A 57 -2.42 21.51 -18.98
C LEU A 57 -2.79 22.72 -18.13
N CYS A 58 -2.64 22.63 -16.81
CA CYS A 58 -3.08 23.68 -15.88
C CYS A 58 -2.18 24.91 -15.89
N ARG A 59 -0.88 24.79 -16.24
CA ARG A 59 0.20 25.82 -16.22
C ARG A 59 0.43 26.52 -14.87
N ASP A 60 -0.63 26.84 -14.13
CA ASP A 60 -0.65 27.42 -12.80
C ASP A 60 -0.81 26.34 -11.71
N TRP A 61 0.09 26.39 -10.72
CA TRP A 61 0.09 25.45 -9.59
C TRP A 61 -1.17 25.56 -8.72
N ARG A 62 -1.81 26.73 -8.67
CA ARG A 62 -3.05 26.95 -7.89
C ARG A 62 -4.24 26.25 -8.51
N VAL A 63 -4.37 26.34 -9.84
CA VAL A 63 -5.44 25.66 -10.60
C VAL A 63 -5.23 24.15 -10.51
N LEU A 64 -3.99 23.68 -10.65
CA LEU A 64 -3.65 22.26 -10.46
C LEU A 64 -4.04 21.77 -9.07
N GLN A 65 -3.69 22.51 -8.01
CA GLN A 65 -4.06 22.14 -6.65
C GLN A 65 -5.59 22.13 -6.47
N GLY A 66 -6.30 23.12 -7.03
CA GLY A 66 -7.76 23.16 -7.03
C GLY A 66 -8.38 21.95 -7.70
N ALA A 67 -7.90 21.58 -8.89
CA ALA A 67 -8.37 20.41 -9.63
C ALA A 67 -8.17 19.12 -8.84
N VAL A 68 -6.99 18.91 -8.25
CA VAL A 68 -6.72 17.73 -7.42
C VAL A 68 -7.63 17.70 -6.18
N THR A 69 -7.82 18.82 -5.50
CA THR A 69 -8.73 18.88 -4.34
C THR A 69 -10.19 18.64 -4.73
N MET A 70 -10.62 19.09 -5.91
CA MET A 70 -11.97 18.84 -6.42
C MET A 70 -12.20 17.36 -6.74
N ILE A 71 -11.23 16.70 -7.37
CA ILE A 71 -11.29 15.26 -7.64
C ILE A 71 -11.37 14.47 -6.33
N LEU A 72 -10.55 14.83 -5.33
CA LEU A 72 -10.59 14.20 -4.01
C LEU A 72 -11.92 14.46 -3.28
N ALA A 73 -12.47 15.67 -3.38
CA ALA A 73 -13.76 16.02 -2.79
C ALA A 73 -14.92 15.26 -3.45
N LEU A 74 -14.89 15.08 -4.78
CA LEU A 74 -15.85 14.26 -5.52
C LEU A 74 -15.76 12.79 -5.08
N LEU A 75 -14.54 12.24 -4.97
CA LEU A 75 -14.34 10.89 -4.47
C LEU A 75 -14.85 10.72 -3.02
N ALA A 76 -14.59 11.70 -2.15
CA ALA A 76 -15.10 11.71 -0.78
C ALA A 76 -16.63 11.81 -0.73
N ALA A 77 -17.24 12.60 -1.62
CA ALA A 77 -18.69 12.67 -1.75
C ALA A 77 -19.28 11.34 -2.25
N CYS A 78 -18.63 10.67 -3.20
CA CYS A 78 -19.01 9.32 -3.64
C CYS A 78 -18.88 8.28 -2.52
N TRP A 79 -17.88 8.40 -1.65
CA TRP A 79 -17.76 7.57 -0.45
C TRP A 79 -18.82 7.85 0.61
N TRP A 80 -19.35 9.06 0.67
CA TRP A 80 -20.43 9.36 1.62
C TRP A 80 -21.73 8.64 1.24
N CYS A 81 -21.88 8.17 0.00
CA CYS A 81 -23.04 7.40 -0.43
C CYS A 81 -23.03 5.99 0.19
N PRO A 82 -23.95 5.69 1.14
CA PRO A 82 -23.98 4.40 1.84
C PRO A 82 -24.27 3.21 0.91
N ALA A 83 -24.82 3.48 -0.27
CA ALA A 83 -25.16 2.48 -1.28
C ALA A 83 -23.92 1.87 -1.99
N LEU A 84 -22.75 2.54 -1.94
CA LEU A 84 -21.53 2.10 -2.62
C LEU A 84 -20.52 1.41 -1.70
N LEU A 85 -20.66 1.56 -0.38
CA LEU A 85 -19.71 1.03 0.60
C LEU A 85 -20.35 -0.11 1.40
N LEU A 86 -20.01 -1.33 1.02
CA LEU A 86 -20.12 -2.46 1.91
C LEU A 86 -18.99 -2.34 2.93
N GLU A 87 -19.35 -2.07 4.19
CA GLU A 87 -18.42 -2.16 5.32
C GLU A 87 -17.80 -3.57 5.39
N SER A 88 -16.59 -3.67 5.93
CA SER A 88 -15.88 -4.94 5.89
C SER A 88 -16.63 -5.98 6.75
N PRO A 89 -16.94 -7.18 6.22
CA PRO A 89 -17.72 -8.18 6.93
C PRO A 89 -16.97 -8.68 8.18
N ARG A 90 -15.63 -8.66 8.15
CA ARG A 90 -14.77 -9.03 9.28
C ARG A 90 -14.86 -8.02 10.43
N TRP A 91 -14.92 -6.72 10.15
CA TRP A 91 -15.10 -5.69 11.18
C TRP A 91 -16.52 -5.74 11.77
N LEU A 92 -17.53 -5.96 10.93
CA LEU A 92 -18.92 -6.10 11.40
C LEU A 92 -19.09 -7.33 12.31
N LEU A 93 -18.43 -8.44 11.99
CA LEU A 93 -18.39 -9.63 12.84
C LEU A 93 -17.66 -9.33 14.17
N ALA A 94 -16.51 -8.66 14.10
CA ALA A 94 -15.74 -8.30 15.29
C ALA A 94 -16.47 -7.31 16.21
N THR A 95 -17.32 -6.44 15.66
CA THR A 95 -18.15 -5.47 16.40
C THR A 95 -19.55 -5.99 16.75
N GLN A 96 -19.84 -7.28 16.50
CA GLN A 96 -21.11 -7.94 16.80
C GLN A 96 -22.33 -7.34 16.06
N GLN A 97 -22.12 -6.68 14.93
CA GLN A 97 -23.19 -6.15 14.07
C GLN A 97 -23.65 -7.18 13.03
N LEU A 98 -24.16 -8.33 13.51
CA LEU A 98 -24.47 -9.51 12.68
C LEU A 98 -25.50 -9.23 11.58
N GLU A 99 -26.52 -8.40 11.84
CA GLU A 99 -27.53 -8.07 10.84
C GLU A 99 -26.95 -7.29 9.64
N ARG A 100 -26.01 -6.37 9.91
CA ARG A 100 -25.34 -5.61 8.85
C ARG A 100 -24.36 -6.51 8.09
N ALA A 101 -23.62 -7.36 8.80
CA ALA A 101 -22.73 -8.34 8.18
C ALA A 101 -23.48 -9.27 7.22
N ARG A 102 -24.66 -9.74 7.62
CA ARG A 102 -25.55 -10.59 6.79
C ARG A 102 -25.97 -9.87 5.52
N LYS A 103 -26.43 -8.62 5.62
CA LYS A 103 -26.83 -7.79 4.45
C LYS A 103 -25.66 -7.54 3.49
N THR A 104 -24.47 -7.25 4.01
CA THR A 104 -23.28 -7.05 3.17
C THR A 104 -22.85 -8.34 2.46
N LEU A 105 -22.88 -9.48 3.16
CA LEU A 105 -22.55 -10.77 2.54
C LEU A 105 -23.58 -11.21 1.51
N GLN A 106 -24.86 -10.92 1.75
CA GLN A 106 -25.92 -11.19 0.79
C GLN A 106 -25.73 -10.36 -0.49
N ALA A 107 -25.45 -9.06 -0.38
CA ALA A 107 -25.16 -8.20 -1.52
C ALA A 107 -23.89 -8.64 -2.28
N LEU A 108 -22.85 -9.10 -1.57
CA LEU A 108 -21.64 -9.69 -2.19
C LEU A 108 -21.95 -10.99 -2.93
N ALA A 109 -22.72 -11.89 -2.32
CA ALA A 109 -23.10 -13.17 -2.92
C ALA A 109 -23.96 -12.98 -4.18
N GLU A 110 -24.91 -12.03 -4.15
CA GLU A 110 -25.72 -11.63 -5.29
C GLU A 110 -24.86 -11.09 -6.44
N SER A 111 -23.88 -10.23 -6.13
CA SER A 111 -22.95 -9.71 -7.15
C SER A 111 -22.00 -10.77 -7.72
N SER A 112 -21.72 -11.83 -6.94
CA SER A 112 -20.82 -12.93 -7.31
C SER A 112 -21.52 -14.08 -8.04
N GLY A 113 -22.86 -14.02 -8.19
CA GLY A 113 -23.66 -15.06 -8.85
C GLY A 113 -23.68 -16.42 -8.13
N ARG A 114 -23.32 -16.47 -6.84
CA ARG A 114 -23.36 -17.71 -6.05
C ARG A 114 -24.81 -18.05 -5.70
N GLY A 115 -25.20 -19.32 -5.85
CA GLY A 115 -26.57 -19.78 -5.63
C GLY A 115 -27.04 -19.62 -4.17
N ALA A 116 -28.36 -19.56 -3.97
CA ALA A 116 -28.99 -19.33 -2.67
C ALA A 116 -28.58 -20.34 -1.56
N ASP A 117 -28.16 -21.54 -1.95
CA ASP A 117 -27.72 -22.61 -1.03
C ASP A 117 -26.35 -22.29 -0.39
N ASP A 118 -25.44 -21.68 -1.16
CA ASP A 118 -24.12 -21.24 -0.69
C ASP A 118 -24.22 -19.98 0.19
N GLN A 119 -25.27 -19.17 -0.04
CA GLN A 119 -25.62 -18.00 0.77
C GLN A 119 -26.11 -18.40 2.17
N GLY A 120 -26.87 -19.50 2.28
CA GLY A 120 -27.30 -20.07 3.58
C GLY A 120 -26.13 -20.67 4.37
N SER A 121 -25.23 -21.38 3.68
CA SER A 121 -24.01 -21.97 4.26
C SER A 121 -23.07 -20.93 4.85
N LEU A 122 -22.75 -19.88 4.08
CA LEU A 122 -21.85 -18.79 4.52
C LEU A 122 -22.39 -18.03 5.74
N VAL A 123 -23.71 -17.87 5.82
CA VAL A 123 -24.35 -17.19 6.94
C VAL A 123 -24.39 -18.10 8.18
N ALA A 124 -24.61 -19.40 8.00
CA ALA A 124 -24.54 -20.38 9.08
C ALA A 124 -23.11 -20.54 9.64
N GLU A 125 -22.07 -20.52 8.78
CA GLU A 125 -20.67 -20.45 9.21
C GLU A 125 -20.38 -19.16 9.98
N LEU A 126 -20.97 -18.03 9.57
CA LEU A 126 -20.83 -16.77 10.28
C LEU A 126 -21.46 -16.80 11.68
N GLU A 127 -22.65 -17.40 11.80
CA GLU A 127 -23.37 -17.58 13.06
C GLU A 127 -22.61 -18.52 14.00
N MET A 128 -22.05 -19.63 13.49
CA MET A 128 -21.16 -20.53 14.24
C MET A 128 -19.89 -19.82 14.74
N LEU A 129 -19.29 -18.97 13.92
CA LEU A 129 -18.11 -18.17 14.30
C LEU A 129 -18.47 -17.05 15.31
N ALA A 130 -19.69 -16.51 15.23
CA ALA A 130 -20.20 -15.54 16.19
C ALA A 130 -20.51 -16.16 17.56
N GLU A 131 -21.04 -17.39 17.58
CA GLU A 131 -21.31 -18.15 18.81
C GLU A 131 -20.03 -18.66 19.49
N GLY A 132 -18.99 -18.98 18.71
CA GLY A 132 -17.70 -19.47 19.22
C GLY A 132 -16.68 -18.39 19.62
N SER A 133 -16.91 -17.11 19.27
CA SER A 133 -15.98 -16.03 19.58
C SER A 133 -16.36 -15.32 20.88
N PRO A 134 -15.48 -15.30 21.91
CA PRO A 134 -15.75 -14.51 23.11
C PRO A 134 -15.77 -13.02 22.75
N GLN A 135 -16.61 -12.26 23.47
CA GLN A 135 -16.87 -10.81 23.39
C GLN A 135 -15.79 -9.94 22.73
N PRO A 136 -16.15 -8.83 22.05
CA PRO A 136 -15.19 -7.90 21.46
C PRO A 136 -14.20 -7.39 22.50
N ARG A 137 -13.03 -8.03 22.57
CA ARG A 137 -11.91 -7.58 23.39
C ARG A 137 -11.23 -6.48 22.61
N TYR A 138 -11.58 -5.24 22.96
CA TYR A 138 -10.81 -4.07 22.57
C TYR A 138 -9.41 -4.20 23.17
N HIS A 139 -8.47 -4.70 22.39
CA HIS A 139 -7.07 -4.74 22.78
C HIS A 139 -6.51 -3.33 22.66
N ALA A 140 -6.01 -2.76 23.76
CA ALA A 140 -5.29 -1.50 23.69
C ALA A 140 -4.07 -1.67 22.78
N VAL A 141 -3.70 -0.64 22.01
CA VAL A 141 -2.45 -0.64 21.21
C VAL A 141 -1.23 -0.96 22.09
N CYS A 142 -1.30 -0.62 23.39
CA CYS A 142 -0.29 -0.95 24.39
C CYS A 142 -0.14 -2.47 24.64
N GLU A 143 -1.15 -3.30 24.40
CA GLU A 143 -1.07 -4.76 24.56
C GLU A 143 -0.28 -5.44 23.43
N ILE A 144 -0.08 -4.75 22.30
CA ILE A 144 0.82 -5.22 21.22
C ILE A 144 2.25 -5.37 21.75
N PHE A 145 2.67 -4.48 22.65
CA PHE A 145 3.97 -4.54 23.32
C PHE A 145 4.09 -5.76 24.25
N SER A 146 2.97 -6.29 24.74
CA SER A 146 2.93 -7.52 25.54
C SER A 146 3.29 -8.75 24.70
N THR A 147 2.88 -8.78 23.42
CA THR A 147 3.22 -9.88 22.51
C THR A 147 4.55 -9.62 21.82
N ARG A 148 5.64 -10.03 22.48
CA ARG A 148 7.04 -9.79 22.05
C ARG A 148 7.32 -10.15 20.59
N VAL A 149 6.68 -11.20 20.05
CA VAL A 149 6.88 -11.65 18.67
C VAL A 149 6.27 -10.67 17.65
N ILE A 150 5.03 -10.21 17.88
CA ILE A 150 4.32 -9.28 16.98
C ILE A 150 5.00 -7.92 17.00
N TRP A 151 5.33 -7.41 18.19
CA TRP A 151 6.06 -6.15 18.34
C TRP A 151 7.40 -6.19 17.61
N LYS A 152 8.21 -7.23 17.83
CA LYS A 152 9.53 -7.38 17.18
C LYS A 152 9.41 -7.39 15.65
N ASN A 153 8.47 -8.16 15.11
CA ASN A 153 8.29 -8.23 13.66
C ASN A 153 7.79 -6.90 13.08
N SER A 154 6.89 -6.20 13.78
CA SER A 154 6.39 -4.89 13.36
C SER A 154 7.48 -3.84 13.34
N VAL A 155 8.34 -3.81 14.37
CA VAL A 155 9.50 -2.89 14.43
C VAL A 155 10.49 -3.21 13.31
N ILE A 156 10.82 -4.48 13.07
CA ILE A 156 11.73 -4.87 12.00
C ILE A 156 11.19 -4.41 10.64
N LEU A 157 9.91 -4.67 10.35
CA LEU A 157 9.31 -4.33 9.06
C LEU A 157 9.14 -2.81 8.88
N GLY A 158 8.71 -2.11 9.94
CA GLY A 158 8.61 -0.65 9.93
C GLY A 158 9.97 0.02 9.70
N PHE A 159 11.01 -0.46 10.40
CA PHE A 159 12.37 0.04 10.22
C PHE A 159 12.94 -0.30 8.83
N THR A 160 12.65 -1.48 8.30
CA THR A 160 13.03 -1.86 6.94
C THR A 160 12.36 -0.96 5.89
N ALA A 161 11.07 -0.67 6.05
CA ALA A 161 10.35 0.25 5.17
C ALA A 161 10.87 1.69 5.25
N PHE A 162 11.25 2.15 6.45
CA PHE A 162 11.85 3.45 6.70
C PHE A 162 13.22 3.58 6.02
N ILE A 163 14.12 2.60 6.23
CA ILE A 163 15.43 2.56 5.56
C ILE A 163 15.25 2.51 4.05
N GLY A 164 14.36 1.66 3.53
CA GLY A 164 14.05 1.60 2.10
C GLY A 164 13.69 2.99 1.57
N SER A 165 12.71 3.65 2.19
CA SER A 165 12.28 5.00 1.79
C SER A 165 13.41 6.04 1.85
N GLY A 166 14.27 5.98 2.86
CA GLY A 166 15.44 6.86 2.99
C GLY A 166 16.47 6.64 1.89
N ILE A 167 16.86 5.39 1.65
CA ILE A 167 17.83 5.01 0.61
C ILE A 167 17.33 5.42 -0.78
N ARG A 168 16.03 5.23 -1.06
CA ARG A 168 15.42 5.67 -2.32
C ARG A 168 15.59 7.17 -2.56
N HIS A 169 15.42 7.99 -1.53
CA HIS A 169 15.64 9.43 -1.66
C HIS A 169 17.10 9.75 -2.00
N CYS A 170 18.07 9.01 -1.45
CA CYS A 170 19.47 9.13 -1.81
C CYS A 170 19.72 8.76 -3.29
N PHE A 171 19.18 7.65 -3.79
CA PHE A 171 19.32 7.30 -5.22
C PHE A 171 18.66 8.32 -6.15
N THR A 172 17.49 8.84 -5.76
CA THR A 172 16.79 9.88 -6.53
C THR A 172 17.63 11.14 -6.68
N ARG A 173 18.36 11.54 -5.63
CA ARG A 173 19.28 12.69 -5.69
C ARG A 173 20.44 12.46 -6.66
N ASN A 174 20.93 11.23 -6.80
CA ASN A 174 21.99 10.88 -7.74
C ASN A 174 21.52 10.89 -9.21
N LEU A 175 20.20 10.77 -9.46
CA LEU A 175 19.60 10.92 -10.80
C LEU A 175 19.53 12.39 -11.26
N ALA A 176 19.35 13.33 -10.33
CA ALA A 176 19.10 14.75 -10.62
C ALA A 176 20.16 15.46 -11.49
N PRO A 177 21.48 15.21 -11.34
CA PRO A 177 22.48 15.87 -12.20
C PRO A 177 22.58 15.26 -13.61
N HIS A 178 22.14 14.02 -13.82
CA HIS A 178 22.34 13.29 -15.08
C HIS A 178 21.14 13.35 -16.04
N LEU A 179 19.95 13.66 -15.53
CA LEU A 179 18.71 13.67 -16.31
C LEU A 179 17.96 15.00 -16.18
N PRO A 180 17.31 15.49 -17.24
CA PRO A 180 16.39 16.61 -17.13
C PRO A 180 15.22 16.24 -16.20
N ARG A 181 14.65 17.24 -15.52
CA ARG A 181 13.65 17.06 -14.44
C ARG A 181 12.43 16.21 -14.83
N PHE A 182 12.03 16.26 -16.11
CA PHE A 182 10.92 15.46 -16.61
C PHE A 182 11.30 13.99 -16.78
N SER A 183 12.47 13.71 -17.37
CA SER A 183 12.96 12.34 -17.58
C SER A 183 13.33 11.66 -16.26
N SER A 184 13.84 12.40 -15.27
CA SER A 184 14.08 11.83 -13.93
C SER A 184 12.77 11.46 -13.22
N TYR A 185 11.72 12.26 -13.37
CA TYR A 185 10.37 11.90 -12.88
C TYR A 185 9.84 10.64 -13.57
N LEU A 186 9.93 10.56 -14.90
CA LEU A 186 9.47 9.38 -15.64
C LEU A 186 10.29 8.13 -15.28
N ALA A 187 11.60 8.27 -15.05
CA ALA A 187 12.45 7.17 -14.60
C ALA A 187 12.05 6.66 -13.19
N LEU A 188 11.62 7.55 -12.29
CA LEU A 188 11.12 7.18 -10.97
C LEU A 188 9.81 6.39 -11.06
N VAL A 189 8.82 6.93 -11.79
CA VAL A 189 7.51 6.27 -11.99
C VAL A 189 7.69 4.94 -12.73
N GLY A 190 8.57 4.90 -13.74
CA GLY A 190 8.93 3.68 -14.45
C GLY A 190 9.60 2.65 -13.54
N ALA A 191 10.51 3.08 -12.66
CA ALA A 191 11.13 2.20 -11.68
C ALA A 191 10.12 1.63 -10.68
N GLU A 192 9.13 2.42 -10.26
CA GLU A 192 8.04 1.94 -9.43
C GLU A 192 7.17 0.91 -10.16
N ALA A 193 6.85 1.14 -11.43
CA ALA A 193 6.11 0.19 -12.26
C ALA A 193 6.86 -1.13 -12.43
N VAL A 194 8.17 -1.07 -12.69
CA VAL A 194 9.03 -2.26 -12.79
C VAL A 194 9.09 -3.00 -11.46
N ALA A 195 9.17 -2.28 -10.34
CA ALA A 195 9.15 -2.89 -9.01
C ALA A 195 7.81 -3.60 -8.71
N CYS A 196 6.68 -2.97 -9.06
CA CYS A 196 5.35 -3.55 -8.89
C CYS A 196 5.19 -4.82 -9.74
N LEU A 197 5.57 -4.77 -11.02
CA LEU A 197 5.56 -5.94 -11.91
C LEU A 197 6.47 -7.07 -11.40
N PHE A 198 7.68 -6.72 -10.95
CA PHE A 198 8.61 -7.68 -10.36
C PHE A 198 8.02 -8.37 -9.13
N LEU A 199 7.35 -7.62 -8.25
CA LEU A 199 6.68 -8.19 -7.08
C LEU A 199 5.53 -9.12 -7.49
N CYS A 200 4.70 -8.74 -8.46
CA CYS A 200 3.63 -9.61 -8.99
C CYS A 200 4.19 -10.97 -9.44
N LEU A 201 5.29 -10.96 -10.20
CA LEU A 201 5.87 -12.17 -10.78
C LEU A 201 6.65 -13.03 -9.77
N THR A 202 7.20 -12.42 -8.71
CA THR A 202 8.19 -13.10 -7.86
C THR A 202 7.60 -13.48 -6.49
N ALA A 203 6.65 -12.70 -5.97
CA ALA A 203 6.11 -12.89 -4.62
C ALA A 203 5.35 -14.21 -4.46
N GLU A 204 4.69 -14.69 -5.51
CA GLU A 204 3.99 -15.99 -5.49
C GLU A 204 4.93 -17.18 -5.72
N ARG A 205 5.95 -17.02 -6.58
CA ARG A 205 6.83 -18.12 -6.99
C ARG A 205 7.94 -18.44 -5.99
N PHE A 206 8.59 -17.41 -5.44
CA PHE A 206 9.79 -17.58 -4.60
C PHE A 206 9.52 -17.38 -3.11
N GLY A 207 8.29 -16.99 -2.75
CA GLY A 207 7.91 -16.67 -1.39
C GLY A 207 8.36 -15.27 -0.95
N ARG A 208 7.51 -14.62 -0.16
CA ARG A 208 7.63 -13.18 0.19
C ARG A 208 8.90 -12.85 0.97
N ARG A 209 9.34 -13.72 1.88
CA ARG A 209 10.56 -13.50 2.70
C ARG A 209 11.83 -13.53 1.87
N ALA A 210 11.92 -14.46 0.92
CA ALA A 210 13.10 -14.59 0.05
C ALA A 210 13.22 -13.36 -0.86
N VAL A 211 12.11 -12.89 -1.44
CA VAL A 211 12.08 -11.68 -2.25
C VAL A 211 12.49 -10.44 -1.45
N LEU A 212 11.98 -10.29 -0.21
CA LEU A 212 12.36 -9.19 0.67
C LEU A 212 13.88 -9.19 0.95
N LEU A 213 14.45 -10.37 1.24
CA LEU A 213 15.88 -10.51 1.50
C LEU A 213 16.71 -10.22 0.25
N LEU A 214 16.30 -10.71 -0.93
CA LEU A 214 16.97 -10.44 -2.19
C LEU A 214 16.99 -8.94 -2.51
N CYS A 215 15.84 -8.26 -2.42
CA CYS A 215 15.74 -6.83 -2.71
C CYS A 215 16.50 -5.97 -1.70
N THR A 216 16.53 -6.34 -0.41
CA THR A 216 17.32 -5.62 0.59
C THR A 216 18.82 -5.76 0.36
N VAL A 217 19.31 -6.97 0.02
CA VAL A 217 20.71 -7.20 -0.35
C VAL A 217 21.07 -6.41 -1.62
N LEU A 218 20.23 -6.44 -2.65
CA LEU A 218 20.46 -5.71 -3.89
C LEU A 218 20.50 -4.19 -3.67
N THR A 219 19.59 -3.66 -2.84
CA THR A 219 19.56 -2.25 -2.43
C THR A 219 20.84 -1.88 -1.68
N GLY A 220 21.27 -2.73 -0.74
CA GLY A 220 22.49 -2.54 0.03
C GLY A 220 23.74 -2.52 -0.84
N ILE A 221 23.92 -3.52 -1.71
CA ILE A 221 25.04 -3.59 -2.65
C ILE A 221 25.07 -2.37 -3.56
N SER A 222 23.91 -1.98 -4.11
CA SER A 222 23.81 -0.82 -4.99
C SER A 222 24.19 0.48 -4.27
N SER A 223 23.79 0.63 -3.00
CA SER A 223 24.12 1.81 -2.21
C SER A 223 25.60 1.89 -1.84
N LEU A 224 26.23 0.76 -1.49
CA LEU A 224 27.65 0.68 -1.17
C LEU A 224 28.51 0.92 -2.42
N LEU A 225 28.12 0.33 -3.55
CA LEU A 225 28.83 0.50 -4.81
C LEU A 225 28.73 1.96 -5.30
N LEU A 226 27.57 2.59 -5.14
CA LEU A 226 27.44 4.02 -5.41
C LEU A 226 28.39 4.81 -4.49
N LEU A 227 28.30 4.62 -3.17
CA LEU A 227 29.13 5.35 -2.21
C LEU A 227 30.64 5.21 -2.47
N ALA A 228 31.12 3.99 -2.74
CA ALA A 228 32.54 3.71 -2.91
C ALA A 228 33.09 4.20 -4.25
N LEU A 229 32.29 4.12 -5.31
CA LEU A 229 32.77 4.19 -6.69
C LEU A 229 32.20 5.38 -7.49
N THR A 230 31.41 6.28 -6.88
CA THR A 230 30.82 7.46 -7.58
C THR A 230 31.87 8.28 -8.33
N GLN A 231 33.09 8.44 -7.79
CA GLN A 231 34.15 9.25 -8.40
C GLN A 231 34.91 8.52 -9.54
N TYR A 232 34.79 7.20 -9.64
CA TYR A 232 35.55 6.36 -10.56
C TYR A 232 34.70 5.70 -11.64
N LEU A 233 33.37 5.75 -11.51
CA LEU A 233 32.43 5.16 -12.46
C LEU A 233 32.08 6.11 -13.59
N LEU A 234 31.81 5.52 -14.77
CA LEU A 234 31.14 6.21 -15.85
C LEU A 234 29.72 6.61 -15.43
N ASP A 235 29.27 7.79 -15.84
CA ASP A 235 27.93 8.33 -15.56
C ASP A 235 26.80 7.34 -15.91
N LEU A 236 26.98 6.55 -16.98
CA LEU A 236 26.02 5.52 -17.39
C LEU A 236 25.88 4.39 -16.33
N ILE A 237 26.97 4.01 -15.68
CA ILE A 237 26.97 2.96 -14.64
C ILE A 237 26.32 3.52 -13.37
N VAL A 238 26.63 4.76 -13.02
CA VAL A 238 25.98 5.48 -11.90
C VAL A 238 24.47 5.55 -12.11
N LEU A 239 24.03 5.86 -13.34
CA LEU A 239 22.62 5.94 -13.69
C LEU A 239 21.91 4.58 -13.58
N THR A 240 22.47 3.53 -14.20
CA THR A 240 21.87 2.20 -14.17
C THR A 240 21.79 1.63 -12.75
N LEU A 241 22.86 1.80 -11.96
CA LEU A 241 22.90 1.38 -10.57
C LEU A 241 21.88 2.15 -9.71
N SER A 242 21.71 3.45 -9.96
CA SER A 242 20.71 4.26 -9.25
C SER A 242 19.29 3.83 -9.59
N VAL A 243 18.99 3.52 -10.86
CA VAL A 243 17.67 3.01 -11.26
C VAL A 243 17.39 1.64 -10.63
N VAL A 244 18.36 0.72 -10.65
CA VAL A 244 18.24 -0.59 -9.99
C VAL A 244 18.08 -0.44 -8.47
N GLY A 245 18.80 0.49 -7.85
CA GLY A 245 18.65 0.81 -6.43
C GLY A 245 17.26 1.36 -6.09
N ILE A 246 16.71 2.21 -6.94
CA ILE A 246 15.34 2.75 -6.80
C ILE A 246 14.30 1.63 -6.91
N THR A 247 14.37 0.78 -7.94
CA THR A 247 13.42 -0.33 -8.14
C THR A 247 13.45 -1.30 -6.96
N ALA A 248 14.65 -1.72 -6.55
CA ALA A 248 14.83 -2.64 -5.43
C ALA A 248 14.31 -2.04 -4.11
N SER A 249 14.59 -0.76 -3.87
CA SER A 249 14.13 -0.05 -2.68
C SER A 249 12.61 0.11 -2.63
N HIS A 250 11.96 0.45 -3.76
CA HIS A 250 10.50 0.45 -3.87
C HIS A 250 9.91 -0.92 -3.56
N ALA A 251 10.50 -1.98 -4.12
CA ALA A 251 10.05 -3.35 -3.86
C ALA A 251 10.16 -3.71 -2.36
N VAL A 252 11.26 -3.32 -1.68
CA VAL A 252 11.43 -3.51 -0.23
C VAL A 252 10.34 -2.79 0.57
N THR A 253 10.07 -1.52 0.27
CA THR A 253 9.07 -0.73 1.02
C THR A 253 7.67 -1.30 0.84
N MET A 254 7.26 -1.59 -0.40
CA MET A 254 5.93 -2.16 -0.68
C MET A 254 5.74 -3.53 -0.01
N LEU A 255 6.75 -4.41 -0.11
CA LEU A 255 6.68 -5.74 0.47
C LEU A 255 6.74 -5.73 2.00
N SER A 256 7.45 -4.78 2.60
CA SER A 256 7.48 -4.61 4.06
C SER A 256 6.13 -4.15 4.62
N ILE A 257 5.46 -3.20 3.95
CA ILE A 257 4.10 -2.75 4.33
C ILE A 257 3.11 -3.90 4.17
N PHE A 258 3.19 -4.63 3.06
CA PHE A 258 2.34 -5.78 2.82
C PHE A 258 2.54 -6.87 3.87
N PHE A 259 3.79 -7.25 4.14
CA PHE A 259 4.08 -8.26 5.15
C PHE A 259 3.70 -7.81 6.57
N ALA A 260 3.84 -6.51 6.88
CA ALA A 260 3.36 -5.96 8.15
C ALA A 260 1.84 -6.15 8.29
N SER A 261 1.08 -5.87 7.22
CA SER A 261 -0.38 -6.06 7.24
C SER A 261 -0.80 -7.52 7.40
N GLU A 262 -0.02 -8.48 6.92
CA GLU A 262 -0.33 -9.91 7.10
C GLU A 262 0.03 -10.44 8.47
N VAL A 263 1.11 -9.94 9.07
CA VAL A 263 1.59 -10.37 10.40
C VAL A 263 0.76 -9.73 11.52
N LEU A 264 0.21 -8.53 11.29
CA LEU A 264 -0.65 -7.86 12.25
C LEU A 264 -2.04 -8.51 12.29
N PRO A 265 -2.55 -8.86 13.50
CA PRO A 265 -3.90 -9.40 13.63
C PRO A 265 -4.93 -8.34 13.22
N THR A 266 -6.07 -8.77 12.70
CA THR A 266 -7.13 -7.88 12.18
C THR A 266 -7.61 -6.83 13.17
N VAL A 267 -7.55 -7.12 14.48
CA VAL A 267 -7.95 -6.19 15.55
C VAL A 267 -6.97 -5.01 15.71
N VAL A 268 -5.74 -5.15 15.21
CA VAL A 268 -4.62 -4.21 15.42
C VAL A 268 -4.16 -3.54 14.10
N ARG A 269 -4.54 -4.11 12.96
CA ARG A 269 -4.12 -3.67 11.62
C ARG A 269 -4.60 -2.26 11.30
#